data_AF-A0A6D0IXC0-F1
#
_entry.id   AF-A0A6D0IXC0-F1
#
_cell.length_a   1.000
_cell.length_b   1.000
_cell.length_c   1.000
_cell.angle_alpha   90.00
_cell.angle_beta   90.00
_cell.angle_gamma   90.00
#
_symmetry.space_group_name_H-M   'P 1'
#
loop_
_entity.id
_entity.type
_entity.pdbx_description
1 polymer ?
#
loop_
_entity_poly.entity_id
_entity_poly.type
_entity_poly.pdbx_seq_one_letter_code
_entity_poly.pdbx_strand_id
1 'polypeptide(L)'
;QVGGNFGSSLGPLLAAVIIAPYGKGNVAWFVLAALLAIVVLAQISRWYSAQHRMNKGKPKATIINPLPRNKVVLAVSILLILIFSKYFYMASISSYYTFYLMQKFGLSIQNAQLHLFAFLFAVAAGTVIGGPVGDKIGRKYVIWGSILGVAPFTLILPYASLHWTGVLTVIIGFILASAF
;
A
#
# COMPACT_ATOMS: atom_id res chain seq x y z
N GLN A 1 -3.97 5.52 -6.96
CA GLN A 1 -3.26 4.56 -6.09
C GLN A 1 -1.93 5.13 -5.60
N VAL A 2 -1.08 5.65 -6.50
CA VAL A 2 0.25 6.21 -6.17
C VAL A 2 0.22 7.23 -5.02
N GLY A 3 -0.64 8.26 -5.10
CA GLY A 3 -0.73 9.28 -4.05
C GLY A 3 -1.19 8.73 -2.69
N GLY A 4 -2.03 7.68 -2.68
CA GLY A 4 -2.47 7.02 -1.44
C GLY A 4 -1.34 6.23 -0.79
N ASN A 5 -0.67 5.35 -1.54
CA ASN A 5 0.45 4.55 -1.01
C ASN A 5 1.64 5.43 -0.59
N PHE A 6 1.93 6.48 -1.36
CA PHE A 6 2.96 7.46 -0.99
C PHE A 6 2.58 8.24 0.27
N GLY A 7 1.32 8.67 0.39
CA GLY A 7 0.83 9.31 1.62
C GLY A 7 0.92 8.39 2.84
N SER A 8 0.56 7.11 2.68
CA SER A 8 0.68 6.12 3.75
C SER A 8 2.12 5.86 4.19
N SER A 9 3.11 5.92 3.29
CA SER A 9 4.51 5.78 3.66
C SER A 9 5.02 6.99 4.45
N LEU A 10 4.58 8.20 4.11
CA LEU A 10 4.95 9.41 4.85
C LEU A 10 4.52 9.38 6.32
N GLY A 11 3.46 8.63 6.68
CA GLY A 11 2.97 8.50 8.06
C GLY A 11 4.05 8.06 9.05
N PRO A 12 4.66 6.87 8.89
CA PRO A 12 5.80 6.41 9.71
C PRO A 12 6.99 7.38 9.71
N LEU A 13 7.33 7.99 8.57
CA LEU A 13 8.43 8.96 8.50
C LEU A 13 8.15 10.18 9.37
N LEU A 14 6.95 10.73 9.26
CA LEU A 14 6.49 11.85 10.07
C LEU A 14 6.40 11.46 11.55
N ALA A 15 5.97 10.23 11.86
CA ALA A 15 5.99 9.71 13.22
C ALA A 15 7.42 9.61 13.79
N ALA A 16 8.39 9.17 12.98
CA ALA A 16 9.80 9.10 13.37
C ALA A 16 10.40 10.49 13.63
N VAL A 17 10.08 11.48 12.80
CA VAL A 17 10.69 12.83 12.85
C VAL A 17 10.00 13.76 13.85
N ILE A 18 8.68 13.64 14.02
CA ILE A 18 7.87 14.60 14.80
C ILE A 18 7.35 13.98 16.09
N ILE A 19 6.82 12.75 16.06
CA ILE A 19 6.16 12.17 17.24
C ILE A 19 7.17 11.51 18.19
N ALA A 20 8.14 10.78 17.65
CA ALA A 20 9.14 10.08 18.46
C ALA A 20 10.02 11.03 19.31
N PRO A 21 10.56 12.15 18.78
CA PRO A 21 11.38 13.06 19.58
C PRO A 21 10.58 14.07 20.42
N TYR A 22 9.41 14.53 19.96
CA TYR A 22 8.66 15.61 20.62
C TYR A 22 7.37 15.17 21.33
N GLY A 23 7.05 13.87 21.29
CA GLY A 23 5.91 13.29 21.98
C GLY A 23 4.57 13.42 21.25
N LYS A 24 3.52 12.80 21.82
CA LYS A 24 2.19 12.70 21.21
C LYS A 24 1.45 14.05 21.09
N GLY A 25 1.83 15.05 21.87
CA GLY A 25 1.21 16.39 21.82
C GLY A 25 1.39 17.09 20.46
N ASN A 26 2.51 16.82 19.77
CA ASN A 26 2.80 17.41 18.46
C ASN A 26 1.94 16.84 17.33
N VAL A 27 1.14 15.80 17.60
CA VAL A 27 0.17 15.26 16.64
C VAL A 27 -0.88 16.30 16.23
N ALA A 28 -1.16 17.28 17.10
CA ALA A 28 -2.10 18.36 16.81
C ALA A 28 -1.75 19.17 15.55
N TRP A 29 -0.46 19.29 15.21
CA TRP A 29 -0.04 19.99 13.98
C TRP A 29 -0.52 19.30 12.70
N PHE A 30 -0.71 17.98 12.71
CA PHE A 30 -1.27 17.26 11.56
C PHE A 30 -2.76 17.57 11.33
N VAL A 31 -3.48 18.03 12.35
CA VAL A 31 -4.88 18.46 12.22
C VAL A 31 -4.97 19.65 11.27
N LEU A 32 -4.02 20.59 11.32
CA LEU A 32 -4.00 21.72 10.39
C LEU A 32 -3.82 21.28 8.94
N ALA A 33 -2.92 20.32 8.69
CA ALA A 33 -2.75 19.75 7.36
C ALA A 33 -4.01 19.02 6.88
N ALA A 34 -4.70 18.29 7.77
CA ALA A 34 -5.97 17.65 7.46
C ALA A 34 -7.09 18.66 7.12
N LEU A 35 -7.20 19.75 7.88
CA LEU A 35 -8.14 20.83 7.61
C LEU A 35 -7.88 21.49 6.25
N LEU A 36 -6.61 21.74 5.93
CA LEU A 36 -6.23 22.27 4.61
C LEU A 36 -6.64 21.30 3.49
N ALA A 37 -6.38 20.01 3.66
CA ALA A 37 -6.79 18.99 2.69
C ALA A 37 -8.31 18.96 2.51
N ILE A 38 -9.11 19.10 3.59
CA ILE A 38 -10.58 19.21 3.51
C ILE A 38 -11.01 20.42 2.69
N VAL A 39 -10.40 21.60 2.92
CA VAL A 39 -10.72 22.82 2.17
C VAL A 39 -10.43 22.63 0.67
N VAL A 40 -9.26 22.09 0.33
CA VAL A 40 -8.86 21.81 -1.06
C VAL A 40 -9.82 20.80 -1.71
N LEU A 41 -10.12 19.69 -1.03
CA LEU A 41 -11.05 18.68 -1.54
C LEU A 41 -12.47 19.22 -1.70
N ALA A 42 -12.92 20.12 -0.82
CA ALA A 42 -14.22 20.76 -0.96
C ALA A 42 -14.28 21.70 -2.18
N GLN A 43 -13.20 22.44 -2.47
CA GLN A 43 -13.10 23.25 -3.67
C GLN A 43 -13.12 22.39 -4.94
N ILE A 44 -12.31 21.33 -4.98
CA ILE A 44 -12.26 20.39 -6.10
C ILE A 44 -13.63 19.71 -6.30
N SER A 45 -14.27 19.28 -5.22
CA SER A 45 -15.59 18.63 -5.28
C SER A 45 -16.66 19.56 -5.82
N ARG A 46 -16.64 20.85 -5.45
CA ARG A 46 -17.55 21.86 -6.00
C ARG A 46 -17.29 22.10 -7.49
N TRP A 47 -16.03 22.26 -7.88
CA TRP A 47 -15.65 22.43 -9.29
C TRP A 47 -16.06 21.22 -10.15
N TYR A 48 -15.80 20.00 -9.66
CA TYR A 48 -16.15 18.76 -10.35
C TYR A 48 -17.67 18.56 -10.45
N SER A 49 -18.41 18.91 -9.40
CA SER A 49 -19.89 18.86 -9.40
C SER A 49 -20.50 19.85 -10.39
N ALA A 50 -19.87 21.02 -10.59
CA ALA A 50 -20.29 21.98 -11.60
C ALA A 50 -20.03 21.44 -13.02
N GLN A 51 -18.92 20.76 -13.26
CA GLN A 51 -18.58 20.14 -14.55
C GLN A 51 -19.47 18.93 -14.90
N HIS A 52 -19.81 18.09 -13.92
CA HIS A 52 -20.71 16.94 -14.15
C HIS A 52 -22.15 17.32 -14.47
N ARG A 53 -22.60 18.52 -14.09
CA ARG A 53 -23.91 19.03 -14.51
C ARG A 53 -23.98 19.34 -16.01
N MET A 54 -22.84 19.51 -16.69
CA MET A 54 -22.77 19.85 -18.12
C MET A 54 -22.68 18.61 -19.04
N ASN A 55 -22.42 17.41 -18.50
CA ASN A 55 -22.24 16.18 -19.27
C ASN A 55 -23.27 15.11 -18.88
N LYS A 56 -24.56 15.36 -19.16
CA LYS A 56 -25.58 14.31 -19.13
C LYS A 56 -25.74 13.70 -20.52
N GLY A 57 -25.39 12.42 -20.63
CA GLY A 57 -25.93 11.56 -21.68
C GLY A 57 -24.87 10.72 -22.37
N LYS A 58 -24.69 9.49 -21.89
CA LYS A 58 -24.62 8.30 -22.75
C LYS A 58 -25.33 7.14 -22.04
N PRO A 59 -26.23 6.41 -22.71
CA PRO A 59 -26.83 5.22 -22.13
C PRO A 59 -25.72 4.23 -21.78
N LYS A 60 -25.79 3.64 -20.58
CA LYS A 60 -24.92 2.53 -20.20
C LYS A 60 -25.23 1.37 -21.12
N ALA A 61 -24.26 0.99 -21.95
CA ALA A 61 -24.35 -0.22 -22.76
C ALA A 61 -24.63 -1.42 -21.84
N THR A 62 -25.62 -2.21 -22.18
CA THR A 62 -25.92 -3.47 -21.49
C THR A 62 -24.73 -4.41 -21.68
N ILE A 63 -23.96 -4.61 -20.62
CA ILE A 63 -22.83 -5.54 -20.63
C ILE A 63 -23.42 -6.95 -20.54
N ILE A 64 -23.53 -7.62 -21.68
CA ILE A 64 -23.79 -9.06 -21.72
C ILE A 64 -22.49 -9.75 -21.32
N ASN A 65 -22.43 -10.33 -20.12
CA ASN A 65 -21.22 -11.01 -19.65
C ASN A 65 -21.14 -12.38 -20.33
N PRO A 66 -20.18 -12.61 -21.26
CA PRO A 66 -20.14 -13.83 -22.08
C PRO A 66 -19.61 -15.05 -21.32
N LEU A 67 -19.24 -14.89 -20.03
CA LEU A 67 -18.56 -15.93 -19.26
C LEU A 67 -19.55 -16.76 -18.42
N PRO A 68 -19.42 -18.10 -18.41
CA PRO A 68 -20.23 -18.97 -17.57
C PRO A 68 -19.99 -18.67 -16.08
N ARG A 69 -21.08 -18.65 -15.29
CA ARG A 69 -21.09 -18.28 -13.86
C ARG A 69 -19.99 -18.96 -13.05
N ASN A 70 -19.72 -20.25 -13.30
CA ASN A 70 -18.70 -21.01 -12.57
C ASN A 70 -17.28 -20.46 -12.77
N LYS A 71 -16.95 -19.98 -13.98
CA LYS A 71 -15.65 -19.34 -14.25
C LYS A 71 -15.54 -17.99 -13.54
N VAL A 72 -16.64 -17.23 -13.48
CA VAL A 72 -16.68 -15.96 -12.75
C VAL A 72 -16.49 -16.19 -11.26
N VAL A 73 -17.22 -17.14 -10.67
CA VAL A 73 -17.10 -17.50 -9.25
C VAL A 73 -15.68 -17.94 -8.93
N LEU A 74 -15.08 -18.84 -9.73
CA LEU A 74 -13.71 -19.28 -9.51
C LEU A 74 -12.71 -18.12 -9.58
N ALA A 75 -12.80 -17.27 -10.60
CA ALA A 75 -11.89 -16.14 -10.77
C ALA A 75 -12.02 -15.11 -9.63
N VAL A 76 -13.26 -14.81 -9.21
CA VAL A 76 -13.54 -13.91 -8.09
C VAL A 76 -13.02 -14.51 -6.78
N SER A 77 -13.26 -15.80 -6.51
CA SER A 77 -12.75 -16.48 -5.32
C SER A 77 -11.23 -16.44 -5.23
N ILE A 78 -10.54 -16.76 -6.34
CA ILE A 78 -9.07 -16.64 -6.41
C ILE A 78 -8.67 -15.20 -6.12
N LEU A 79 -9.25 -14.22 -6.81
CA LEU A 79 -8.93 -12.81 -6.63
C LEU A 79 -9.11 -12.36 -5.16
N LEU A 80 -10.21 -12.76 -4.51
CA LEU A 80 -10.48 -12.45 -3.11
C LEU A 80 -9.44 -13.06 -2.17
N ILE A 81 -9.02 -14.31 -2.40
CA ILE A 81 -7.97 -14.96 -1.61
C ILE A 81 -6.64 -14.22 -1.78
N LEU A 82 -6.27 -13.84 -3.00
CA LEU A 82 -5.03 -13.11 -3.27
C LEU A 82 -5.04 -11.71 -2.64
N ILE A 83 -6.16 -11.00 -2.73
CA ILE A 83 -6.37 -9.69 -2.09
C ILE A 83 -6.28 -9.84 -0.58
N PHE A 84 -6.98 -10.82 0.00
CA PHE A 84 -6.95 -11.08 1.43
C PHE A 84 -5.54 -11.36 1.92
N SER A 85 -4.80 -12.27 1.27
CA SER A 85 -3.41 -12.58 1.63
C SER A 85 -2.52 -11.33 1.58
N LYS A 86 -2.62 -10.53 0.51
CA LYS A 86 -1.87 -9.27 0.36
C LYS A 86 -2.17 -8.29 1.50
N TYR A 87 -3.45 -8.01 1.75
CA TYR A 87 -3.83 -7.02 2.75
C TYR A 87 -3.63 -7.52 4.18
N PHE A 88 -3.74 -8.83 4.43
CA PHE A 88 -3.40 -9.42 5.71
C PHE A 88 -1.91 -9.22 6.02
N TYR A 89 -1.03 -9.45 5.04
CA TYR A 89 0.40 -9.19 5.20
C TYR A 89 0.69 -7.71 5.44
N MET A 90 0.11 -6.83 4.63
CA MET A 90 0.24 -5.37 4.78
C MET A 90 -0.21 -4.89 6.17
N ALA A 91 -1.35 -5.39 6.67
CA ALA A 91 -1.86 -5.05 7.99
C ALA A 91 -0.96 -5.58 9.10
N SER A 92 -0.42 -6.78 8.94
CA SER A 92 0.51 -7.40 9.89
C SER A 92 1.80 -6.60 10.01
N ILE A 93 2.45 -6.26 8.90
CA ILE A 93 3.67 -5.44 8.91
C ILE A 93 3.37 -4.02 9.43
N SER A 94 2.30 -3.38 8.95
CA SER A 94 1.96 -2.02 9.39
C SER A 94 1.68 -1.92 10.89
N SER A 95 1.10 -2.97 11.48
CA SER A 95 0.73 -2.98 12.91
C SER A 95 1.86 -3.48 13.81
N TYR A 96 2.65 -4.48 13.38
CA TYR A 96 3.55 -5.22 14.27
C TYR A 96 5.04 -5.08 13.94
N TYR A 97 5.40 -4.57 12.77
CA TYR A 97 6.82 -4.54 12.36
C TYR A 97 7.68 -3.65 13.26
N THR A 98 7.16 -2.49 13.67
CA THR A 98 7.85 -1.61 14.62
C THR A 98 8.13 -2.32 15.94
N PHE A 99 7.14 -2.99 16.51
CA PHE A 99 7.29 -3.76 17.75
C PHE A 99 8.26 -4.93 17.60
N TYR A 100 8.19 -5.65 16.48
CA TYR A 100 9.11 -6.73 16.15
C TYR A 100 10.57 -6.25 16.14
N LEU A 101 10.85 -5.13 15.47
CA LEU A 101 12.20 -4.56 15.41
C LEU A 101 12.70 -4.11 16.78
N MET A 102 11.84 -3.46 17.57
CA MET A 102 12.16 -3.05 18.94
C MET A 102 12.48 -4.26 19.83
N GLN A 103 11.64 -5.30 19.80
CA GLN A 103 11.78 -6.45 20.69
C GLN A 103 12.92 -7.38 20.29
N LYS A 104 13.10 -7.65 18.99
CA LYS A 104 14.10 -8.59 18.50
C LYS A 104 15.50 -7.98 18.43
N PHE A 105 15.62 -6.70 18.04
CA PHE A 105 16.90 -6.06 17.77
C PHE A 105 17.20 -4.86 18.68
N GLY A 106 16.31 -4.51 19.60
CA GLY A 106 16.52 -3.39 20.54
C GLY A 106 16.49 -2.01 19.88
N LEU A 107 15.87 -1.86 18.70
CA LEU A 107 15.82 -0.57 18.01
C LEU A 107 15.01 0.46 18.79
N SER A 108 15.44 1.72 18.69
CA SER A 108 14.60 2.85 19.09
C SER A 108 13.34 2.92 18.21
N ILE A 109 12.28 3.54 18.75
CA ILE A 109 11.02 3.77 18.01
C ILE A 109 11.31 4.51 16.71
N GLN A 110 12.18 5.53 16.73
CA GLN A 110 12.54 6.31 15.55
C GLN A 110 13.14 5.43 14.44
N ASN A 111 14.11 4.58 14.79
CA ASN A 111 14.74 3.71 13.80
C ASN A 111 13.79 2.64 13.28
N ALA A 112 12.93 2.08 14.14
CA ALA A 112 11.92 1.11 13.73
C ALA A 112 10.87 1.73 12.78
N GLN A 113 10.46 2.98 13.02
CA GLN A 113 9.57 3.72 12.13
C GLN A 113 10.21 4.04 10.77
N LEU A 114 11.53 4.28 10.72
CA LEU A 114 12.26 4.43 9.44
C LEU A 114 12.25 3.15 8.61
N HIS A 115 12.33 1.97 9.24
CA HIS A 115 12.20 0.69 8.53
C HIS A 115 10.77 0.49 8.00
N LEU A 116 9.75 0.85 8.79
CA LEU A 116 8.36 0.80 8.34
C LEU A 116 8.10 1.79 7.18
N PHE A 117 8.68 3.00 7.23
CA PHE A 117 8.69 3.93 6.12
C PHE A 117 9.31 3.30 4.87
N ALA A 118 10.49 2.69 4.98
CA ALA A 118 11.17 2.06 3.84
C ALA A 118 10.30 0.96 3.21
N PHE A 119 9.64 0.12 4.03
CA PHE A 119 8.68 -0.87 3.55
C PHE A 119 7.51 -0.24 2.78
N LEU A 120 6.81 0.75 3.38
CA LEU A 120 5.64 1.38 2.75
C LEU A 120 6.03 2.22 1.52
N PHE A 121 7.23 2.80 1.53
CA PHE A 121 7.77 3.52 0.38
C PHE A 121 8.09 2.55 -0.77
N ALA A 122 8.67 1.39 -0.47
CA ALA A 122 8.89 0.33 -1.44
C ALA A 122 7.56 -0.17 -2.02
N VAL A 123 6.51 -0.28 -1.21
CA VAL A 123 5.14 -0.58 -1.68
C VAL A 123 4.65 0.51 -2.64
N ALA A 124 4.81 1.79 -2.30
CA ALA A 124 4.42 2.89 -3.19
C ALA A 124 5.17 2.84 -4.54
N ALA A 125 6.48 2.63 -4.50
CA ALA A 125 7.32 2.46 -5.68
C ALA A 125 6.91 1.24 -6.52
N GLY A 126 6.66 0.10 -5.86
CA GLY A 126 6.21 -1.13 -6.50
C GLY A 126 4.86 -0.99 -7.19
N THR A 127 3.93 -0.19 -6.66
CA THR A 127 2.66 0.13 -7.35
C THR A 127 2.89 0.99 -8.59
N VAL A 128 3.80 1.98 -8.54
CA VAL A 128 4.12 2.84 -9.70
C VAL A 128 4.74 2.02 -10.83
N ILE A 129 5.68 1.13 -10.49
CA ILE A 129 6.43 0.32 -11.45
C ILE A 129 5.62 -0.90 -11.90
N GLY A 130 4.82 -1.49 -10.99
CA GLY A 130 3.98 -2.64 -11.25
C GLY A 130 2.97 -2.43 -12.37
N GLY A 131 2.42 -1.22 -12.52
CA GLY A 131 1.51 -0.87 -13.60
C GLY A 131 2.12 -1.09 -15.00
N PRO A 132 3.15 -0.32 -15.39
CA PRO A 132 3.83 -0.51 -16.68
C PRO A 132 4.37 -1.92 -16.90
N VAL A 133 4.87 -2.59 -15.84
CA VAL A 133 5.38 -3.96 -15.92
C VAL A 133 4.25 -4.96 -16.18
N GLY A 134 3.12 -4.81 -15.48
CA GLY A 134 1.90 -5.61 -15.66
C GLY A 134 1.28 -5.44 -17.05
N ASP A 135 1.34 -4.25 -17.62
CA ASP A 135 0.83 -3.99 -18.97
C ASP A 135 1.78 -4.54 -20.06
N LYS A 136 3.10 -4.60 -19.82
CA LYS A 136 4.07 -5.18 -20.76
C LYS A 136 4.17 -6.70 -20.72
N ILE A 137 4.23 -7.29 -19.53
CA ILE A 137 4.49 -8.73 -19.32
C ILE A 137 3.17 -9.51 -19.17
N GLY A 138 2.07 -8.82 -18.88
CA GLY A 138 0.75 -9.39 -18.64
C GLY A 138 0.43 -9.53 -17.16
N ARG A 139 -0.71 -8.96 -16.76
CA ARG A 139 -1.15 -8.86 -15.35
C ARG A 139 -1.20 -10.21 -14.64
N LYS A 140 -1.61 -11.28 -15.32
CA LYS A 140 -1.65 -12.63 -14.75
C LYS A 140 -0.26 -13.08 -14.27
N TYR A 141 0.77 -12.90 -15.08
CA TYR A 141 2.14 -13.31 -14.72
C TYR A 141 2.70 -12.47 -13.58
N VAL A 142 2.45 -11.16 -13.59
CA VAL A 142 2.90 -10.26 -12.51
C VAL A 142 2.22 -10.59 -11.19
N ILE A 143 0.92 -10.90 -11.18
CA ILE A 143 0.21 -11.33 -9.97
C ILE A 143 0.83 -12.61 -9.39
N TRP A 144 1.04 -13.63 -10.23
CA TRP A 144 1.64 -14.89 -9.78
C TRP A 144 3.08 -14.72 -9.30
N GLY A 145 3.89 -13.99 -10.07
CA GLY A 145 5.27 -13.68 -9.72
C GLY A 145 5.37 -12.88 -8.42
N SER A 146 4.42 -11.97 -8.15
CA SER A 146 4.42 -11.20 -6.92
C SER A 146 4.16 -12.06 -5.69
N ILE A 147 3.18 -12.95 -5.78
CA ILE A 147 2.72 -13.75 -4.63
C ILE A 147 3.70 -14.88 -4.34
N LEU A 148 4.14 -15.61 -5.37
CA LEU A 148 5.16 -16.65 -5.21
C LEU A 148 6.54 -16.05 -4.90
N GLY A 149 6.86 -14.90 -5.49
CA GLY A 149 8.14 -14.23 -5.30
C GLY A 149 8.33 -13.71 -3.88
N VAL A 150 7.28 -13.24 -3.20
CA VAL A 150 7.36 -12.74 -1.81
C VAL A 150 7.57 -13.85 -0.78
N ALA A 151 7.08 -15.06 -1.05
CA ALA A 151 7.09 -16.17 -0.09
C ALA A 151 8.49 -16.51 0.48
N PRO A 152 9.54 -16.75 -0.32
CA PRO A 152 10.86 -17.11 0.21
C PRO A 152 11.44 -16.01 1.10
N PHE A 153 11.32 -14.74 0.69
CA PHE A 153 11.83 -13.61 1.47
C PHE A 153 11.10 -13.47 2.80
N THR A 154 9.78 -13.70 2.80
CA THR A 154 8.96 -13.64 4.01
C THR A 154 9.32 -14.74 5.00
N LEU A 155 9.59 -15.96 4.52
CA LEU A 155 10.00 -17.09 5.35
C LEU A 155 11.40 -16.91 5.95
N ILE A 156 12.32 -16.26 5.23
CA ILE A 156 13.70 -15.99 5.68
C ILE A 156 13.75 -14.84 6.70
N LEU A 157 12.87 -13.84 6.57
CA LEU A 157 12.85 -12.63 7.38
C LEU A 157 12.97 -12.84 8.92
N PRO A 158 12.25 -13.78 9.57
CA PRO A 158 12.38 -14.00 11.01
C PRO A 158 13.75 -14.49 11.46
N TYR A 159 14.55 -15.06 10.56
CA TYR A 159 15.91 -15.56 10.85
C TYR A 159 17.02 -14.57 10.46
N ALA A 160 16.67 -13.50 9.73
CA ALA A 160 17.63 -12.52 9.26
C ALA A 160 18.17 -11.63 10.41
N SER A 161 19.40 -11.12 10.20
CA SER A 161 19.98 -10.05 11.00
C SER A 161 19.34 -8.70 10.67
N LEU A 162 19.52 -7.69 11.51
CA LEU A 162 18.87 -6.37 11.36
C LEU A 162 19.04 -5.77 9.96
N HIS A 163 20.27 -5.75 9.45
CA HIS A 163 20.57 -5.22 8.13
C HIS A 163 19.75 -5.94 7.04
N TRP A 164 19.77 -7.27 7.05
CA TRP A 164 19.04 -8.09 6.08
C TRP A 164 17.53 -8.01 6.27
N THR A 165 17.04 -7.85 7.50
CA THR A 165 15.61 -7.61 7.75
C THR A 165 15.12 -6.36 7.03
N GLY A 166 15.89 -5.26 7.03
CA GLY A 166 15.53 -4.04 6.30
C GLY A 166 15.56 -4.22 4.77
N VAL A 167 16.57 -4.92 4.24
CA VAL A 167 16.67 -5.21 2.80
C VAL A 167 15.52 -6.12 2.34
N LEU A 168 15.24 -7.18 3.11
CA LEU A 168 14.17 -8.12 2.81
C LEU A 168 12.80 -7.45 2.83
N THR A 169 12.51 -6.58 3.81
CA THR A 169 11.23 -5.88 3.83
C THR A 169 11.05 -4.95 2.66
N VAL A 170 12.08 -4.23 2.22
CA VAL A 170 12.02 -3.40 1.01
C VAL A 170 11.71 -4.26 -0.23
N ILE A 171 12.41 -5.38 -0.42
CA ILE A 171 12.16 -6.32 -1.52
C ILE A 171 10.73 -6.86 -1.46
N ILE A 172 10.28 -7.32 -0.29
CA ILE A 172 8.93 -7.83 -0.09
C ILE A 172 7.89 -6.76 -0.42
N GLY A 173 8.03 -5.55 0.11
CA GLY A 173 7.10 -4.44 -0.12
C GLY A 173 6.99 -4.10 -1.61
N PHE A 174 8.13 -4.04 -2.31
CA PHE A 174 8.19 -3.78 -3.74
C PHE A 174 7.46 -4.86 -4.57
N ILE A 175 7.80 -6.13 -4.34
CA ILE A 175 7.23 -7.26 -5.08
C ILE A 175 5.72 -7.37 -4.79
N LEU A 176 5.32 -7.31 -3.53
CA LEU A 176 3.93 -7.44 -3.09
C LEU A 176 3.01 -6.35 -3.69
N ALA A 177 3.56 -5.17 -3.92
CA ALA A 177 2.84 -4.05 -4.52
C ALA A 177 2.68 -4.18 -6.04
N SER A 178 3.62 -4.87 -6.72
CA SER A 178 3.68 -4.91 -8.19
C SER A 178 2.52 -5.63 -8.88
N ALA A 179 1.79 -6.49 -8.16
CA ALA A 179 0.61 -7.20 -8.67
C ALA A 179 -0.61 -6.31 -8.98
N PHE A 180 -0.64 -5.04 -8.54
CA PHE A 180 -1.82 -4.18 -8.61
C PHE A 180 -1.50 -2.70 -8.81
#